data_AF-A0A3C2A595-F1
#
_entry.id   AF-A0A3C2A595-F1
#
_cell.length_a   1.000
_cell.length_b   1.000
_cell.length_c   1.000
_cell.angle_alpha   90.00
_cell.angle_beta   90.00
_cell.angle_gamma   90.00
#
_symmetry.space_group_name_H-M   'P 1'
#
loop_
_entity.id
_entity.type
_entity.pdbx_description
1 polymer ?
#
loop_
_entity_poly.entity_id
_entity_poly.type
_entity_poly.pdbx_seq_one_letter_code
_entity_poly.pdbx_strand_id
1 'polypeptide(L)'
;EGLTPHCVATGQPSEYYVAAVEDSLITSSEPDTDEQMFANFPKFESLCRIISEELLAKQQIDFDAFKTSSPEQRYLNLLQNRPDLIQRVPQHQLASYLGIAPQSLSRLKARIHEKDRA
;
A
#
# COMPACT_ATOMS: atom_id res chain seq x y z
N GLU A 1 -0.43 1.18 18.92
CA GLU A 1 -0.53 -0.28 19.10
C GLU A 1 -0.94 -0.91 17.77
N GLY A 2 -0.43 -2.10 17.44
CA GLY A 2 -0.80 -2.80 16.21
C GLY A 2 -2.01 -3.71 16.44
N LEU A 3 -2.88 -3.82 15.44
CA LEU A 3 -4.02 -4.75 15.42
C LEU A 3 -3.70 -5.90 14.47
N THR A 4 -3.86 -7.14 14.92
CA THR A 4 -3.77 -8.32 14.05
C THR A 4 -5.17 -8.69 13.56
N PRO A 5 -5.54 -8.40 12.30
CA PRO A 5 -6.85 -8.75 11.79
C PRO A 5 -6.96 -10.27 11.54
N HIS A 6 -8.18 -10.79 11.62
CA HIS A 6 -8.50 -12.13 11.13
C HIS A 6 -8.86 -12.07 9.65
N CYS A 7 -8.41 -13.05 8.87
CA CYS A 7 -8.81 -13.18 7.47
C CYS A 7 -10.31 -13.52 7.40
N VAL A 8 -11.08 -12.72 6.67
CA VAL A 8 -12.53 -12.93 6.51
C VAL A 8 -12.84 -14.30 5.86
N ALA A 9 -12.01 -14.74 4.90
CA ALA A 9 -12.26 -15.98 4.17
C ALA A 9 -11.87 -17.26 4.95
N THR A 10 -10.81 -17.22 5.76
CA THR A 10 -10.27 -18.41 6.44
C THR A 10 -10.46 -18.40 7.96
N GLY A 11 -10.86 -17.26 8.54
CA GLY A 11 -10.95 -17.03 9.98
C GLY A 11 -9.61 -17.01 10.72
N GLN A 12 -8.49 -17.29 10.04
CA GLN A 12 -7.17 -17.38 10.67
C GLN A 12 -6.61 -15.98 10.98
N PRO A 13 -5.86 -15.82 12.10
CA PRO A 13 -5.16 -14.58 12.37
C PRO A 13 -4.15 -14.29 11.25
N SER A 14 -4.07 -13.02 10.86
CA SER A 14 -3.08 -12.55 9.90
C SER A 14 -1.66 -12.75 10.43
N GLU A 15 -0.72 -13.11 9.55
CA GLU A 15 0.72 -13.13 9.86
C GLU A 15 1.29 -11.72 10.11
N TYR A 16 0.53 -10.71 9.69
CA TYR A 16 0.88 -9.29 9.78
C TYR A 16 -0.09 -8.54 10.67
N TYR A 17 0.40 -7.51 11.35
CA TYR A 17 -0.43 -6.53 12.04
C TYR A 17 -0.55 -5.25 11.21
N VAL A 18 -1.61 -4.49 11.46
CA VAL A 18 -1.83 -3.15 10.92
C VAL A 18 -1.62 -2.15 12.05
N ALA A 19 -0.86 -1.08 11.78
CA ALA A 19 -0.69 0.03 12.70
C ALA A 19 -0.79 1.34 11.93
N ALA A 20 -1.48 2.32 12.53
CA ALA A 20 -1.50 3.67 12.00
C ALA A 20 -0.13 4.33 12.25
N VAL A 21 0.45 4.87 11.17
CA VAL A 21 1.76 5.56 11.21
C VAL A 21 1.61 7.00 11.72
N GLU A 22 0.40 7.52 11.67
CA GLU A 22 -0.02 8.85 12.10
C GLU A 22 -1.46 8.80 12.62
N ASP A 23 -1.93 9.86 13.26
CA ASP A 23 -3.31 9.96 13.75
C ASP A 23 -4.32 9.72 12.63
N SER A 24 -5.11 8.65 12.76
CA SER A 24 -5.97 8.14 11.70
C SER A 24 -7.36 7.80 12.23
N LEU A 25 -8.39 8.07 11.43
CA LEU A 25 -9.74 7.53 11.63
C LEU A 25 -9.88 6.27 10.78
N ILE A 26 -10.21 5.14 11.42
CA ILE A 26 -10.34 3.84 10.77
C ILE A 26 -11.77 3.35 10.90
N THR A 27 -12.33 2.85 9.82
CA THR A 27 -13.63 2.15 9.81
C THR A 27 -13.38 0.65 9.64
N SER A 28 -14.00 -0.16 10.48
CA SER A 28 -14.00 -1.62 10.38
C SER A 28 -15.43 -2.14 10.17
N SER A 29 -15.62 -3.11 9.28
CA SER A 29 -16.86 -3.86 9.14
C SER A 29 -16.68 -5.28 9.71
N GLU A 30 -17.76 -5.83 10.24
CA GLU A 30 -17.83 -7.24 10.61
C GLU A 30 -18.34 -8.07 9.42
N PRO A 31 -17.87 -9.31 9.22
CA PRO A 31 -18.27 -10.15 8.09
C PRO A 31 -19.79 -10.31 7.95
N ASP A 32 -20.51 -10.47 9.08
CA ASP A 32 -21.97 -10.63 9.11
C ASP A 32 -22.71 -9.37 8.61
N THR A 33 -22.08 -8.20 8.76
CA THR A 33 -22.62 -6.92 8.27
C THR A 33 -22.48 -6.82 6.75
N ASP A 34 -21.42 -7.39 6.19
CA ASP A 34 -21.16 -7.38 4.75
C ASP A 34 -22.18 -8.28 4.01
N GLU A 35 -22.51 -9.46 4.54
CA GLU A 35 -23.54 -10.33 3.96
C GLU A 35 -24.91 -9.65 3.89
N GLN A 36 -25.32 -8.97 4.96
CA GLN A 36 -26.57 -8.19 4.98
C GLN A 36 -26.52 -7.02 3.99
N MET A 37 -25.37 -6.38 3.84
CA MET A 37 -25.18 -5.31 2.87
C MET A 37 -25.35 -5.82 1.44
N PHE A 38 -24.75 -6.97 1.10
CA PHE A 38 -24.90 -7.56 -0.23
C PHE A 38 -26.33 -8.02 -0.52
N ALA A 39 -27.02 -8.60 0.48
CA ALA A 39 -28.43 -8.98 0.35
C ALA A 39 -29.35 -7.77 0.10
N ASN A 40 -29.12 -6.66 0.80
CA ASN A 40 -29.92 -5.44 0.67
C ASN A 40 -29.58 -4.65 -0.59
N PHE A 41 -28.35 -4.77 -1.09
CA PHE A 41 -27.85 -4.03 -2.26
C PHE A 41 -27.11 -4.93 -3.26
N PRO A 42 -27.81 -5.79 -4.03
CA PRO A 42 -27.15 -6.74 -4.95
C PRO A 42 -26.27 -6.10 -6.03
N LYS A 43 -26.55 -4.84 -6.41
CA LYS A 43 -25.70 -4.09 -7.34
C LYS A 43 -24.31 -3.78 -6.75
N PHE A 44 -24.22 -3.70 -5.41
CA PHE A 44 -22.96 -3.47 -4.72
C PHE A 44 -22.01 -4.65 -4.86
N GLU A 45 -22.52 -5.89 -4.87
CA GLU A 45 -21.72 -7.09 -5.14
C GLU A 45 -21.06 -7.03 -6.53
N SER A 46 -21.82 -6.63 -7.56
CA SER A 46 -21.29 -6.44 -8.91
C SER A 46 -20.21 -5.36 -8.98
N LEU A 47 -20.37 -4.28 -8.22
CA LEU A 47 -19.37 -3.22 -8.09
C LEU A 47 -18.10 -3.74 -7.39
N CYS A 48 -18.25 -4.46 -6.28
CA CYS A 48 -17.13 -5.07 -5.55
C CYS A 48 -16.33 -6.03 -6.43
N ARG A 49 -17.01 -6.80 -7.28
CA ARG A 49 -16.36 -7.70 -8.24
C ARG A 49 -15.49 -6.92 -9.24
N ILE A 50 -16.04 -5.87 -9.87
CA ILE A 50 -15.28 -5.03 -10.82
C ILE A 50 -14.07 -4.38 -10.14
N ILE A 51 -14.26 -3.81 -8.95
CA ILE A 51 -13.16 -3.21 -8.18
C ILE A 51 -12.09 -4.24 -7.83
N SER A 52 -12.48 -5.47 -7.49
CA SER A 52 -11.55 -6.56 -7.17
C SER A 52 -10.74 -6.98 -8.39
N GLU A 53 -11.37 -7.07 -9.57
CA GLU A 53 -10.70 -7.37 -10.84
C GLU A 53 -9.68 -6.27 -11.20
N GLU A 54 -10.05 -4.99 -11.07
CA GLU A 54 -9.15 -3.85 -11.30
C GLU A 54 -7.99 -3.83 -10.30
N LEU A 55 -8.25 -4.10 -9.01
CA LEU A 55 -7.23 -4.14 -7.98
C LEU A 55 -6.22 -5.27 -8.25
N LEU A 56 -6.69 -6.44 -8.67
CA LEU A 56 -5.83 -7.57 -9.01
C LEU A 56 -4.94 -7.25 -10.22
N ALA A 57 -5.51 -6.67 -11.28
CA ALA A 57 -4.76 -6.25 -12.45
C ALA A 57 -3.70 -5.19 -12.09
N LYS A 58 -4.06 -4.22 -11.26
CA LYS A 58 -3.13 -3.21 -10.77
C LYS A 58 -2.01 -3.80 -9.92
N GLN A 59 -2.32 -4.72 -9.01
CA GLN A 59 -1.30 -5.41 -8.20
C GLN A 59 -0.29 -6.16 -9.08
N GLN A 60 -0.77 -6.82 -10.15
CA GLN A 60 0.11 -7.50 -11.09
C GLN A 60 1.05 -6.51 -11.82
N ILE A 61 0.50 -5.38 -12.32
CA ILE A 61 1.30 -4.34 -12.97
C ILE A 61 2.33 -3.74 -12.00
N ASP A 62 1.92 -3.40 -10.78
CA ASP A 62 2.80 -2.83 -9.76
C ASP A 62 3.93 -3.82 -9.39
N PHE A 63 3.63 -5.12 -9.33
CA PHE A 63 4.61 -6.16 -9.06
C PHE A 63 5.60 -6.36 -10.22
N ASP A 64 5.14 -6.34 -11.46
CA ASP A 64 6.01 -6.44 -12.64
C ASP A 64 6.89 -5.20 -12.78
N ALA A 65 6.33 -4.01 -12.52
CA ALA A 65 7.09 -2.77 -12.43
C ALA A 65 8.14 -2.83 -11.32
N PHE A 66 7.80 -3.40 -10.16
CA PHE A 66 8.74 -3.56 -9.05
C PHE A 66 9.94 -4.43 -9.43
N LYS A 67 9.70 -5.56 -10.14
CA LYS A 67 10.75 -6.48 -10.60
C LYS A 67 11.65 -5.88 -11.68
N THR A 68 11.07 -5.14 -12.62
CA THR A 68 11.77 -4.64 -13.81
C THR A 68 12.44 -3.29 -13.56
N SER A 69 11.95 -2.50 -12.61
CA SER A 69 12.47 -1.17 -12.32
C SER A 69 13.66 -1.20 -11.36
N SER A 70 14.64 -0.33 -11.60
CA SER A 70 15.69 -0.03 -10.63
C SER A 70 15.14 0.66 -9.38
N PRO A 71 15.84 0.59 -8.22
CA PRO A 71 15.44 1.31 -7.02
C PRO A 71 15.24 2.83 -7.22
N GLU A 72 16.05 3.45 -8.08
CA GLU A 72 15.92 4.86 -8.42
C GLU A 72 14.61 5.13 -9.17
N GLN A 73 14.28 4.34 -10.18
CA GLN A 73 13.01 4.45 -10.90
C GLN A 73 11.81 4.24 -9.98
N ARG A 74 11.89 3.28 -9.05
CA ARG A 74 10.82 3.06 -8.05
C ARG A 74 10.62 4.27 -7.15
N TYR A 75 11.71 4.90 -6.69
CA TYR A 75 11.64 6.11 -5.88
C TYR A 75 11.08 7.31 -6.67
N LEU A 76 11.53 7.50 -7.91
CA LEU A 76 11.02 8.58 -8.78
C LEU A 76 9.53 8.39 -9.11
N ASN A 77 9.10 7.15 -9.36
CA ASN A 77 7.69 6.84 -9.55
C ASN A 77 6.87 7.15 -8.30
N LEU A 78 7.38 6.81 -7.11
CA LEU A 78 6.73 7.17 -5.85
C LEU A 78 6.64 8.69 -5.68
N LEU A 79 7.70 9.43 -6.02
CA LEU A 79 7.75 10.89 -5.95
C LEU A 79 6.72 11.56 -6.89
N GLN A 80 6.50 10.99 -8.08
CA GLN A 80 5.54 11.52 -9.05
C GLN A 80 4.09 11.16 -8.72
N ASN A 81 3.83 9.91 -8.33
CA ASN A 81 2.46 9.41 -8.18
C ASN A 81 1.90 9.63 -6.78
N ARG A 82 2.75 9.63 -5.74
CA ARG A 82 2.33 9.75 -4.33
C ARG A 82 3.36 10.54 -3.50
N PRO A 83 3.61 11.82 -3.83
CA PRO A 83 4.58 12.64 -3.11
C PRO A 83 4.28 12.75 -1.61
N ASP A 84 2.99 12.75 -1.23
CA ASP A 84 2.55 12.89 0.17
C ASP A 84 3.06 11.75 1.08
N LEU A 85 3.20 10.53 0.53
CA LEU A 85 3.69 9.38 1.29
C LEU A 85 5.16 9.56 1.71
N ILE A 86 5.94 10.29 0.92
CA ILE A 86 7.36 10.51 1.22
C ILE A 86 7.52 11.40 2.46
N GLN A 87 6.54 12.27 2.74
CA GLN A 87 6.55 13.15 3.89
C GLN A 87 5.95 12.50 5.14
N ARG A 88 4.92 11.66 4.96
CA ARG A 88 4.15 11.06 6.05
C ARG A 88 4.75 9.76 6.60
N VAL A 89 5.44 8.99 5.75
CA VAL A 89 5.92 7.65 6.11
C VAL A 89 7.38 7.69 6.59
N PRO A 90 7.73 7.03 7.70
CA PRO A 90 9.10 6.88 8.16
C PRO A 90 10.03 6.30 7.09
N GLN A 91 11.24 6.86 7.01
CA GLN A 91 12.19 6.51 5.95
C GLN A 91 12.53 5.02 5.88
N HIS A 92 12.58 4.32 7.02
CA HIS A 92 12.87 2.89 7.04
C HIS A 92 11.75 2.06 6.39
N GLN A 93 10.48 2.43 6.60
CA GLN A 93 9.33 1.78 5.97
C GLN A 93 9.29 2.06 4.46
N LEU A 94 9.61 3.30 4.06
CA LEU A 94 9.78 3.65 2.64
C LEU A 94 10.90 2.85 1.98
N ALA A 95 12.03 2.65 2.68
CA ALA A 95 13.14 1.85 2.15
C ALA A 95 12.73 0.39 1.96
N SER A 96 12.04 -0.20 2.95
CA SER A 96 11.47 -1.55 2.84
C SER A 96 10.47 -1.66 1.69
N TYR A 97 9.55 -0.70 1.54
CA TYR A 97 8.58 -0.64 0.43
C TYR A 97 9.28 -0.58 -0.94
N LEU A 98 10.38 0.16 -1.03
CA LEU A 98 11.19 0.27 -2.26
C LEU A 98 12.15 -0.90 -2.47
N GLY A 99 12.21 -1.87 -1.55
CA GLY A 99 13.10 -3.03 -1.64
C GLY A 99 14.59 -2.69 -1.53
N ILE A 100 14.95 -1.68 -0.72
CA ILE A 100 16.34 -1.28 -0.49
C ILE A 100 16.65 -1.05 0.99
N ALA A 101 17.94 -1.06 1.34
CA ALA A 101 18.37 -0.71 2.69
C ALA A 101 18.09 0.79 2.99
N PRO A 102 17.77 1.16 4.25
CA PRO A 102 17.55 2.55 4.63
C PRO A 102 18.71 3.49 4.27
N GLN A 103 19.96 3.04 4.39
CA GLN A 103 21.13 3.85 4.00
C GLN A 103 21.17 4.11 2.49
N SER A 104 20.77 3.13 1.68
CA SER A 104 20.69 3.28 0.21
C SER A 104 19.65 4.32 -0.17
N LEU A 105 18.50 4.35 0.51
CA LEU A 105 17.48 5.38 0.27
C LEU A 105 18.00 6.77 0.62
N SER A 106 18.72 6.94 1.75
CA SER A 106 19.32 8.24 2.10
C SER A 106 20.31 8.74 1.03
N ARG A 107 21.19 7.86 0.53
CA ARG A 107 22.13 8.20 -0.55
C ARG A 107 21.42 8.56 -1.85
N LEU A 108 20.37 7.82 -2.19
CA LEU A 108 19.56 8.08 -3.38
C LEU A 108 18.89 9.46 -3.32
N LYS A 109 18.30 9.82 -2.17
CA LYS A 109 17.69 11.14 -1.96
C LYS A 109 18.71 12.28 -2.12
N ALA A 110 19.91 12.13 -1.55
CA ALA A 110 20.97 13.13 -1.67
C ALA A 110 21.39 13.36 -3.12
N ARG A 111 21.63 12.28 -3.88
CA ARG A 111 22.02 12.34 -5.30
C ARG A 111 20.96 13.01 -6.17
N ILE A 112 19.68 12.74 -5.92
CA ILE A 112 18.58 13.36 -6.67
C ILE A 112 18.51 14.86 -6.36
N HIS A 113 18.64 15.24 -5.08
CA HIS A 113 18.60 16.66 -4.69
C HIS A 113 19.79 17.48 -5.22
N GLU A 114 20.97 16.88 -5.37
CA GLU A 114 22.12 17.51 -6.04
C GLU A 114 21.88 17.71 -7.53
N LYS A 115 21.22 16.76 -8.19
CA LYS A 115 20.89 16.84 -9.63
C LYS A 115 19.86 17.93 -9.93
N ASP A 116 18.92 18.19 -9.01
CA ASP A 116 17.93 19.25 -9.17
C ASP A 116 18.51 20.67 -8.99
N ARG A 117 19.72 20.79 -8.39
CA ARG A 117 20.40 22.08 -8.18
C ARG A 117 21.39 22.44 -9.29
N ALA A 118 21.72 21.51 -10.19
CA ALA A 118 22.65 21.68 -11.31
C ALA A 118 21.87 22.04 -12.59
#